data_AF-A0A9K3DFP0-F1
#
_entry.id   AF-A0A9K3DFP0-F1
#
_cell.length_a   1.000
_cell.length_b   1.000
_cell.length_c   1.000
_cell.angle_alpha   90.00
_cell.angle_beta   90.00
_cell.angle_gamma   90.00
#
_symmetry.space_group_name_H-M   'P 1'
#
loop_
_entity.id
_entity.type
_entity.pdbx_description
1 polymer ?
#
loop_
_entity_poly.entity_id
_entity_poly.type
_entity_poly.pdbx_seq_one_letter_code
_entity_poly.pdbx_strand_id
1 'polypeptide(L)'
;MVLPEDTKAYEIMAELRVILVDANRAHLERGKAQVAGNKLTVGESLVQIQSCFENLNVQVQQRAENACLVILKLHQVDELLTRLPASERAKIQPCFDSLRAEAFIAIGKLAEDVTILADENQIRIHQLTAPLPASERAMIQPCFDILRAEAFIAIRKLAEDVTILADENQIRIHQLTATLKPSS
;
A
#
# COMPACT_ATOMS: atom_id res chain seq x y z
N MET A 1 23.08 5.30 -29.59
CA MET A 1 23.49 4.27 -28.61
C MET A 1 22.53 4.38 -27.45
N VAL A 2 21.78 3.33 -27.13
CA VAL A 2 20.88 3.30 -25.96
C VAL A 2 21.73 2.96 -24.74
N LEU A 3 21.64 3.74 -23.66
CA LEU A 3 22.42 3.48 -22.45
C LEU A 3 21.82 2.28 -21.70
N PRO A 4 22.64 1.40 -21.11
CA PRO A 4 22.17 0.24 -20.34
C PRO A 4 21.17 0.62 -19.23
N GLU A 5 21.34 1.79 -18.63
CA GLU A 5 20.49 2.33 -17.57
C GLU A 5 19.08 2.70 -18.05
N ASP A 6 18.95 3.22 -19.29
CA ASP A 6 17.66 3.56 -19.88
C ASP A 6 16.80 2.30 -20.03
N THR A 7 17.38 1.25 -20.62
CA THR A 7 16.71 -0.04 -20.83
C THR A 7 16.23 -0.63 -19.52
N LYS A 8 17.07 -0.58 -18.47
CA LYS A 8 16.74 -1.11 -17.15
C LYS A 8 15.65 -0.30 -16.44
N ALA A 9 15.64 1.02 -16.59
CA ALA A 9 14.57 1.86 -16.05
C ALA A 9 13.21 1.50 -16.70
N TYR A 10 13.17 1.30 -18.02
CA TYR A 10 11.95 0.89 -18.72
C TYR A 10 11.45 -0.50 -18.29
N GLU A 11 12.35 -1.47 -18.09
CA GLU A 11 11.98 -2.79 -17.54
C GLU A 11 11.33 -2.66 -16.16
N ILE A 12 11.95 -1.91 -15.25
CA ILE A 12 11.41 -1.72 -13.89
C ILE A 12 10.06 -0.99 -13.93
N MET A 13 9.88 0.01 -14.81
CA MET A 13 8.61 0.69 -14.99
C MET A 13 7.52 -0.23 -15.55
N ALA A 14 7.87 -1.14 -16.46
CA ALA A 14 6.94 -2.12 -16.99
C ALA A 14 6.50 -3.11 -15.89
N GLU A 15 7.44 -3.60 -15.07
CA GLU A 15 7.12 -4.42 -13.89
C GLU A 15 6.21 -3.68 -12.92
N LEU A 16 6.48 -2.39 -12.66
CA LEU A 16 5.68 -1.58 -11.75
C LEU A 16 4.23 -1.46 -12.25
N ARG A 17 4.03 -1.26 -13.56
CA ARG A 17 2.70 -1.20 -14.16
C ARG A 17 1.92 -2.49 -13.98
N VAL A 18 2.57 -3.65 -14.08
CA VAL A 18 1.93 -4.95 -13.82
C VAL A 18 1.46 -5.02 -12.36
N ILE A 19 2.33 -4.68 -11.40
CA ILE A 19 2.02 -4.68 -9.97
C ILE A 19 0.83 -3.74 -9.66
N LEU A 20 0.82 -2.55 -10.25
CA LEU A 20 -0.26 -1.57 -10.06
C LEU A 20 -1.60 -2.07 -10.61
N VAL A 21 -1.60 -2.76 -11.75
CA VAL A 21 -2.82 -3.35 -12.32
C VAL A 21 -3.36 -4.47 -11.43
N ASP A 22 -2.49 -5.33 -10.91
CA ASP A 22 -2.88 -6.44 -10.03
C ASP A 22 -3.40 -5.94 -8.68
N ALA A 23 -2.76 -4.93 -8.09
CA ALA A 23 -3.22 -4.27 -6.87
C ALA A 23 -4.63 -3.66 -7.05
N ASN A 24 -4.91 -3.03 -8.19
CA ASN A 24 -6.24 -2.49 -8.49
C ASN A 24 -7.28 -3.59 -8.78
N ARG A 25 -6.89 -4.75 -9.33
CA ARG A 25 -7.81 -5.86 -9.62
C ARG A 25 -8.30 -6.55 -8.33
N ALA A 26 -7.41 -6.74 -7.36
CA ALA A 26 -7.75 -7.36 -6.07
C ALA A 26 -8.78 -6.55 -5.24
N HIS A 27 -8.95 -5.26 -5.54
CA HIS A 27 -9.98 -4.40 -4.95
C HIS A 27 -11.40 -4.76 -5.42
N LEU A 28 -11.58 -5.22 -6.66
CA LEU A 28 -12.90 -5.38 -7.29
C LEU A 28 -13.63 -6.68 -6.88
N GLU A 29 -12.90 -7.73 -6.49
CA GLU A 29 -13.46 -9.07 -6.23
C GLU A 29 -13.97 -9.28 -4.79
N ARG A 30 -13.99 -8.24 -3.93
CA ARG A 30 -14.24 -8.39 -2.48
C ARG A 30 -15.71 -8.60 -2.06
N GLY A 31 -16.64 -8.69 -3.01
CA GLY A 31 -18.05 -8.91 -2.70
C GLY A 31 -18.46 -10.37 -2.76
N LYS A 32 -18.40 -11.11 -1.63
CA LYS A 32 -19.33 -12.21 -1.22
C LYS A 32 -18.72 -13.15 -0.16
N ALA A 33 -19.02 -12.90 1.11
CA ALA A 33 -19.06 -13.98 2.12
C ALA A 33 -19.99 -13.55 3.28
N GLN A 34 -21.29 -13.77 3.08
CA GLN A 34 -22.30 -13.59 4.12
C GLN A 34 -22.19 -14.77 5.11
N VAL A 35 -21.91 -14.48 6.38
CA VAL A 35 -21.92 -15.51 7.43
C VAL A 35 -23.39 -15.77 7.78
N ALA A 36 -23.86 -16.98 7.47
CA ALA A 36 -25.19 -17.44 7.86
C ALA A 36 -25.27 -17.49 9.40
N GLY A 37 -26.30 -16.86 9.96
CA GLY A 37 -26.50 -16.72 11.40
C GLY A 37 -26.88 -18.05 12.06
N ASN A 38 -25.88 -18.86 12.38
CA ASN A 38 -26.03 -20.02 13.24
C ASN A 38 -25.64 -19.62 14.67
N LYS A 39 -26.38 -20.10 15.67
CA LYS A 39 -26.09 -19.85 17.08
C LYS A 39 -24.82 -20.62 17.48
N LEU A 40 -23.67 -19.96 17.44
CA LEU A 40 -22.38 -20.54 17.81
C LEU A 40 -22.23 -20.64 19.34
N THR A 41 -21.56 -21.68 19.80
CA THR A 41 -21.06 -21.76 21.17
C THR A 41 -19.90 -20.77 21.38
N VAL A 42 -19.61 -20.41 22.64
CA VAL A 42 -18.51 -19.47 22.99
C VAL A 42 -17.18 -19.92 22.39
N GLY A 43 -16.88 -21.22 22.45
CA GLY A 43 -15.67 -21.79 21.87
C GLY A 43 -15.61 -21.63 20.36
N GLU A 44 -16.71 -21.87 19.65
CA GLU A 44 -16.77 -21.70 18.19
C GLU A 44 -16.67 -20.22 17.78
N SER A 45 -17.27 -19.31 18.54
CA SER A 45 -17.12 -17.87 18.32
C SER A 45 -15.67 -17.41 18.46
N LEU A 46 -14.93 -17.90 19.46
CA LEU A 46 -13.52 -17.55 19.64
C LEU A 46 -12.64 -18.05 18.49
N VAL A 47 -12.86 -19.29 18.02
CA VAL A 47 -12.13 -19.84 16.86
C VAL A 47 -12.41 -19.03 15.60
N GLN A 48 -13.66 -18.62 15.38
CA GLN A 48 -14.01 -17.78 14.21
C GLN A 48 -13.42 -16.37 14.31
N ILE A 49 -13.40 -15.77 15.50
CA ILE A 49 -12.77 -14.47 15.74
C ILE A 49 -11.26 -14.56 15.48
N GLN A 50 -10.59 -15.60 15.99
CA GLN A 50 -9.17 -15.84 15.71
C GLN A 50 -8.91 -15.99 14.21
N SER A 51 -9.71 -16.79 13.52
CA SER A 51 -9.59 -16.95 12.06
C SER A 51 -9.82 -15.63 11.30
N CYS A 52 -10.75 -14.79 11.75
CA CYS A 52 -10.94 -13.45 11.20
C CYS A 52 -9.68 -12.58 11.37
N PHE A 53 -9.06 -12.63 12.55
CA PHE A 53 -7.83 -11.88 12.83
C PHE A 53 -6.64 -12.37 12.01
N GLU A 54 -6.44 -13.68 11.90
CA GLU A 54 -5.37 -14.26 11.07
C GLU A 54 -5.53 -13.85 9.60
N ASN A 55 -6.75 -13.94 9.07
CA ASN A 55 -7.06 -13.51 7.71
C ASN A 55 -6.88 -12.00 7.50
N LEU A 56 -7.32 -11.18 8.45
CA LEU A 56 -7.11 -9.72 8.43
C LEU A 56 -5.62 -9.40 8.39
N ASN A 57 -4.83 -10.03 9.28
CA ASN A 57 -3.40 -9.81 9.36
C ASN A 57 -2.68 -10.19 8.05
N VAL A 58 -3.00 -11.35 7.46
CA VAL A 58 -2.45 -11.77 6.17
C VAL A 58 -2.77 -10.75 5.07
N GLN A 59 -4.01 -10.26 5.00
CA GLN A 59 -4.39 -9.28 3.98
C GLN A 59 -3.74 -7.91 4.20
N VAL A 60 -3.65 -7.44 5.44
CA VAL A 60 -2.96 -6.18 5.77
C VAL A 60 -1.48 -6.29 5.41
N GLN A 61 -0.82 -7.37 5.81
CA GLN A 61 0.58 -7.64 5.51
C GLN A 61 0.82 -7.69 3.99
N GLN A 62 -0.01 -8.40 3.24
CA GLN A 62 0.11 -8.48 1.78
C GLN A 62 -0.02 -7.10 1.12
N ARG A 63 -0.97 -6.26 1.57
CA ARG A 63 -1.13 -4.90 1.03
C ARG A 63 0.05 -4.00 1.39
N ALA A 64 0.58 -4.12 2.61
CA ALA A 64 1.77 -3.41 3.05
C ALA A 64 3.00 -3.82 2.23
N GLU A 65 3.20 -5.12 1.97
CA GLU A 65 4.28 -5.63 1.12
C GLU A 65 4.17 -5.13 -0.32
N ASN A 66 2.96 -5.09 -0.89
CA ASN A 66 2.72 -4.53 -2.21
C ASN A 66 3.08 -3.03 -2.26
N ALA A 67 2.70 -2.26 -1.23
CA ALA A 67 3.07 -0.84 -1.13
C ALA A 67 4.59 -0.67 -0.99
N CYS A 68 5.26 -1.43 -0.13
CA CYS A 68 6.72 -1.47 0.00
C CYS A 68 7.40 -1.75 -1.35
N LEU A 69 6.90 -2.74 -2.09
CA LEU A 69 7.46 -3.14 -3.38
C LEU A 69 7.34 -2.01 -4.41
N VAL A 70 6.18 -1.34 -4.46
CA VAL A 70 5.96 -0.18 -5.33
C VAL A 70 6.96 0.94 -5.00
N ILE A 71 7.12 1.25 -3.71
CA ILE A 71 8.07 2.27 -3.23
C ILE A 71 9.51 1.91 -3.62
N LEU A 72 9.91 0.67 -3.37
CA LEU A 72 11.25 0.19 -3.69
C LEU A 72 11.56 0.34 -5.19
N LYS A 73 10.59 -0.04 -6.05
CA LYS A 73 10.73 0.06 -7.51
C LYS A 73 10.80 1.51 -7.97
N LEU A 74 10.01 2.41 -7.38
CA LEU A 74 10.12 3.86 -7.66
C LEU A 74 11.50 4.40 -7.29
N HIS A 75 12.03 4.02 -6.11
CA HIS A 75 13.37 4.43 -5.68
C HIS A 75 14.47 3.90 -6.61
N GLN A 76 14.35 2.65 -7.07
CA GLN A 76 15.29 2.08 -8.05
C GLN A 76 15.30 2.84 -9.37
N VAL A 77 14.14 3.23 -9.90
CA VAL A 77 14.06 4.05 -11.11
C VAL A 77 14.66 5.43 -10.87
N ASP A 78 14.38 6.04 -9.71
CA ASP A 78 14.96 7.34 -9.36
C ASP A 78 16.49 7.31 -9.33
N GLU A 79 17.08 6.31 -8.66
CA GLU A 79 18.53 6.10 -8.66
C GLU A 79 19.11 5.97 -10.08
N LEU A 80 18.44 5.22 -10.96
CA LEU A 80 18.86 5.07 -12.35
C LEU A 80 18.81 6.42 -13.09
N LEU A 81 17.74 7.19 -12.91
CA LEU A 81 17.60 8.52 -13.50
C LEU A 81 18.73 9.48 -13.06
N THR A 82 19.21 9.38 -11.82
CA THR A 82 20.34 10.21 -11.36
C THR A 82 21.65 9.94 -12.11
N ARG A 83 21.84 8.70 -12.58
CA ARG A 83 23.04 8.25 -13.31
C ARG A 83 23.01 8.62 -14.79
N LEU A 84 21.83 8.96 -15.32
CA LEU A 84 21.68 9.32 -16.73
C LEU A 84 22.14 10.75 -17.03
N PRO A 85 22.69 11.00 -18.23
CA PRO A 85 22.91 12.35 -18.72
C PRO A 85 21.63 13.18 -18.71
N ALA A 86 21.74 14.50 -18.52
CA ALA A 86 20.59 15.40 -18.43
C ALA A 86 19.64 15.29 -19.64
N SER A 87 20.19 15.10 -20.84
CA SER A 87 19.41 14.97 -22.09
C SER A 87 18.57 13.71 -22.17
N GLU A 88 19.05 12.57 -21.64
CA GLU A 88 18.29 11.31 -21.65
C GLU A 88 17.31 11.27 -20.49
N ARG A 89 17.72 11.74 -19.31
CA ARG A 89 16.85 11.91 -18.14
C ARG A 89 15.63 12.75 -18.48
N ALA A 90 15.80 13.88 -19.17
CA ALA A 90 14.69 14.75 -19.58
C ALA A 90 13.64 14.05 -20.47
N LYS A 91 14.02 13.00 -21.20
CA LYS A 91 13.09 12.21 -22.02
C LYS A 91 12.29 11.21 -21.18
N ILE A 92 12.91 10.63 -20.16
CA ILE A 92 12.30 9.59 -19.32
C ILE A 92 11.47 10.22 -18.18
N GLN A 93 11.87 11.40 -17.70
CA GLN A 93 11.28 12.08 -16.55
C GLN A 93 9.74 12.18 -16.63
N PRO A 94 9.11 12.61 -17.74
CA PRO A 94 7.65 12.75 -17.77
C PRO A 94 6.91 11.42 -17.58
N CYS A 95 7.46 10.33 -18.12
CA CYS A 95 6.90 8.99 -17.94
C CYS A 95 7.03 8.53 -16.48
N PHE A 96 8.19 8.78 -15.87
CA PHE A 96 8.41 8.46 -14.47
C PHE A 96 7.52 9.27 -13.53
N ASP A 97 7.33 10.56 -13.78
CA ASP A 97 6.45 11.43 -12.99
C ASP A 97 4.99 10.96 -13.05
N SER A 98 4.50 10.55 -14.23
CA SER A 98 3.17 9.95 -14.40
C SER A 98 3.04 8.66 -13.59
N LEU A 99 4.02 7.76 -13.72
CA LEU A 99 4.03 6.48 -13.03
C LEU A 99 4.06 6.65 -11.49
N ARG A 100 4.79 7.65 -11.02
CA ARG A 100 4.82 8.03 -9.62
C ARG A 100 3.46 8.51 -9.11
N ALA A 101 2.77 9.37 -9.87
CA ALA A 101 1.43 9.82 -9.52
C ALA A 101 0.44 8.65 -9.45
N GLU A 102 0.51 7.72 -10.41
CA GLU A 102 -0.29 6.49 -10.39
C GLU A 102 0.00 5.62 -9.17
N ALA A 103 1.29 5.47 -8.82
CA ALA A 103 1.71 4.73 -7.63
C ALA A 103 1.21 5.38 -6.33
N PHE A 104 1.23 6.71 -6.23
CA PHE A 104 0.69 7.43 -5.07
C PHE A 104 -0.81 7.15 -4.90
N ILE A 105 -1.56 7.19 -6.00
CA ILE A 105 -3.00 6.85 -6.01
C ILE A 105 -3.21 5.39 -5.58
N ALA A 106 -2.40 4.46 -6.09
CA ALA A 106 -2.52 3.04 -5.75
C ALA A 106 -2.22 2.76 -4.27
N ILE A 107 -1.18 3.38 -3.71
CA ILE A 107 -0.86 3.27 -2.27
C ILE A 107 -1.99 3.87 -1.44
N GLY A 108 -2.56 5.00 -1.84
CA GLY A 108 -3.75 5.58 -1.21
C GLY A 108 -4.93 4.61 -1.18
N LYS A 109 -5.23 3.95 -2.30
CA LYS A 109 -6.27 2.92 -2.37
C LYS A 109 -5.96 1.71 -1.47
N LEU A 110 -4.71 1.25 -1.43
CA LEU A 110 -4.32 0.15 -0.53
C LEU A 110 -4.55 0.53 0.95
N ALA A 111 -4.33 1.78 1.32
CA ALA A 111 -4.63 2.29 2.67
C ALA A 111 -6.13 2.32 2.97
N GLU A 112 -6.94 2.82 2.02
CA GLU A 112 -8.41 2.79 2.10
C GLU A 112 -8.91 1.34 2.26
N ASP A 113 -8.36 0.42 1.48
CA ASP A 113 -8.71 -1.01 1.51
C ASP A 113 -8.47 -1.67 2.86
N VAL A 114 -7.39 -1.32 3.54
CA VAL A 114 -7.11 -1.81 4.89
C VAL A 114 -8.10 -1.23 5.88
N THR A 115 -8.45 0.05 5.74
CA THR A 115 -9.47 0.68 6.59
C THR A 115 -10.82 -0.01 6.43
N ILE A 116 -11.27 -0.23 5.19
CA ILE A 116 -12.50 -0.96 4.89
C ILE A 116 -12.44 -2.38 5.45
N LEU A 117 -11.34 -3.10 5.25
CA LEU A 117 -11.19 -4.46 5.75
C LEU A 117 -11.22 -4.51 7.30
N ALA A 118 -10.64 -3.52 7.97
CA ALA A 118 -10.70 -3.41 9.43
C ALA A 118 -12.14 -3.18 9.91
N ASP A 119 -12.87 -2.28 9.28
CA ASP A 119 -14.28 -1.99 9.63
C ASP A 119 -15.21 -3.19 9.34
N GLU A 120 -15.01 -3.90 8.22
CA GLU A 120 -15.73 -5.14 7.91
C GLU A 120 -15.48 -6.23 8.95
N ASN A 121 -14.23 -6.42 9.36
CA ASN A 121 -13.89 -7.37 10.42
C ASN A 121 -14.42 -6.91 11.78
N GLN A 122 -14.48 -5.61 12.05
CA GLN A 122 -15.14 -5.07 13.24
C GLN A 122 -16.61 -5.48 13.30
N ILE A 123 -17.32 -5.33 12.18
CA ILE A 123 -18.74 -5.72 12.07
C ILE A 123 -18.89 -7.23 12.29
N ARG A 124 -18.05 -8.06 11.65
CA ARG A 124 -18.07 -9.52 11.82
C ARG A 124 -17.81 -9.93 13.27
N ILE A 125 -16.79 -9.38 13.90
CA ILE A 125 -16.48 -9.67 15.31
C ILE A 125 -17.63 -9.21 16.20
N HIS A 126 -18.25 -8.05 15.93
CA HIS A 126 -19.41 -7.59 16.69
C HIS A 126 -20.58 -8.58 16.58
N GLN A 127 -20.84 -9.12 15.39
CA GLN A 127 -21.86 -10.17 15.19
C GLN A 127 -21.52 -11.47 15.93
N LEU A 128 -20.25 -11.89 15.92
CA LEU A 128 -19.78 -13.09 16.62
C LEU A 128 -19.78 -12.95 18.14
N THR A 129 -19.63 -11.72 18.65
CA THR A 129 -19.55 -11.40 20.07
C THR A 129 -20.86 -10.89 20.67
N ALA A 130 -21.85 -10.51 19.86
CA ALA A 130 -23.17 -10.08 20.32
C ALA A 130 -23.87 -11.08 21.27
N PRO A 131 -23.74 -12.41 21.08
CA PRO A 131 -24.32 -13.39 22.00
C PRO A 131 -23.55 -13.54 23.32
N LEU A 132 -22.34 -12.97 23.45
CA LEU A 132 -21.45 -13.17 24.59
C LEU A 132 -21.76 -12.20 25.75
N PRO A 133 -21.52 -12.61 27.01
CA PRO A 133 -21.62 -11.74 28.17
C PRO A 133 -20.62 -10.57 28.09
N ALA A 134 -20.94 -9.47 28.78
CA ALA A 134 -20.15 -8.23 28.73
C ALA A 134 -18.70 -8.43 29.19
N SER A 135 -18.46 -9.33 30.16
CA SER A 135 -17.12 -9.67 30.64
C SER A 135 -16.23 -10.28 29.56
N GLU A 136 -16.79 -11.13 28.69
CA GLU A 136 -16.04 -11.75 27.58
C GLU A 136 -15.80 -10.76 26.45
N ARG A 137 -16.77 -9.90 26.16
CA ARG A 137 -16.60 -8.80 25.19
C ARG A 137 -15.48 -7.84 25.58
N ALA A 138 -15.37 -7.51 26.86
CA ALA A 138 -14.31 -6.64 27.40
C ALA A 138 -12.91 -7.24 27.22
N MET A 139 -12.77 -8.57 27.13
CA MET A 139 -11.48 -9.22 26.87
C MET A 139 -11.05 -9.18 25.40
N ILE A 140 -12.00 -9.10 24.47
CA ILE A 140 -11.73 -9.19 23.03
C ILE A 140 -11.42 -7.81 22.43
N GLN A 141 -12.03 -6.74 22.96
CA GLN A 141 -11.88 -5.38 22.45
C GLN A 141 -10.42 -4.88 22.37
N PRO A 142 -9.56 -5.08 23.39
CA PRO A 142 -8.18 -4.60 23.33
C PRO A 142 -7.36 -5.22 22.18
N CYS A 143 -7.61 -6.49 21.85
CA CYS A 143 -6.93 -7.17 20.74
C CYS A 143 -7.28 -6.51 19.39
N PHE A 144 -8.53 -6.06 19.23
CA PHE A 144 -8.96 -5.34 18.04
C PHE A 144 -8.30 -3.97 17.93
N ASP A 145 -8.25 -3.24 19.05
CA ASP A 145 -7.65 -1.90 19.09
C ASP A 145 -6.13 -1.95 18.77
N ILE A 146 -5.43 -2.98 19.26
CA ILE A 146 -4.00 -3.21 18.95
C ILE A 146 -3.81 -3.46 17.45
N LEU A 147 -4.57 -4.39 16.85
CA LEU A 147 -4.43 -4.70 15.42
C LEU A 147 -4.79 -3.51 14.52
N ARG A 148 -5.83 -2.75 14.88
CA ARG A 148 -6.17 -1.50 14.18
C ARG A 148 -5.01 -0.51 14.26
N ALA A 149 -4.43 -0.34 15.44
CA ALA A 149 -3.30 0.57 15.64
C ALA A 149 -2.06 0.14 14.84
N GLU A 150 -1.70 -1.15 14.85
CA GLU A 150 -0.56 -1.69 14.09
C GLU A 150 -0.75 -1.48 12.58
N ALA A 151 -1.93 -1.77 12.05
CA ALA A 151 -2.25 -1.53 10.64
C ALA A 151 -2.15 -0.04 10.27
N PHE A 152 -2.68 0.85 11.12
CA PHE A 152 -2.58 2.30 10.93
C PHE A 152 -1.14 2.79 10.97
N ILE A 153 -0.32 2.28 11.89
CA ILE A 153 1.10 2.63 11.99
C ILE A 153 1.85 2.21 10.73
N ALA A 154 1.62 0.99 10.24
CA ALA A 154 2.27 0.48 9.02
C ALA A 154 1.91 1.33 7.79
N ILE A 155 0.63 1.64 7.61
CA ILE A 155 0.14 2.49 6.50
C ILE A 155 0.71 3.91 6.59
N ARG A 156 0.68 4.50 7.78
CA ARG A 156 1.17 5.85 7.97
C ARG A 156 2.67 5.93 7.69
N LYS A 157 3.45 4.97 8.16
CA LYS A 157 4.89 4.89 7.87
C LYS A 157 5.15 4.79 6.38
N LEU A 158 4.39 3.95 5.66
CA LEU A 158 4.46 3.85 4.21
C LEU A 158 4.15 5.18 3.51
N ALA A 159 3.12 5.90 3.96
CA ALA A 159 2.76 7.20 3.40
C ALA A 159 3.87 8.25 3.65
N GLU A 160 4.46 8.26 4.85
CA GLU A 160 5.59 9.14 5.19
C GLU A 160 6.82 8.85 4.29
N ASP A 161 7.19 7.58 4.10
CA ASP A 161 8.30 7.17 3.23
C ASP A 161 8.06 7.63 1.77
N VAL A 162 6.82 7.53 1.28
CA VAL A 162 6.43 8.02 -0.05
C VAL A 162 6.53 9.53 -0.17
N THR A 163 6.10 10.28 0.86
CA THR A 163 6.17 11.75 0.88
C THR A 163 7.61 12.24 0.95
N ILE A 164 8.49 11.57 1.71
CA ILE A 164 9.91 11.92 1.75
C ILE A 164 10.53 11.74 0.36
N LEU A 165 10.29 10.58 -0.28
CA LEU A 165 10.69 10.37 -1.68
C LEU A 165 10.12 11.47 -2.58
N ALA A 166 8.82 11.78 -2.41
CA ALA A 166 8.10 12.99 -2.84
C ALA A 166 9.00 14.21 -3.05
N ASP A 167 9.36 14.74 -1.90
CA ASP A 167 9.98 16.04 -1.72
C ASP A 167 11.44 16.03 -2.17
N GLU A 168 12.19 14.96 -1.87
CA GLU A 168 13.59 14.81 -2.29
C GLU A 168 13.75 14.93 -3.81
N ASN A 169 12.81 14.37 -4.57
CA ASN A 169 12.85 14.42 -6.01
C ASN A 169 12.40 15.75 -6.57
N GLN A 170 11.42 16.40 -5.95
CA GLN A 170 11.01 17.74 -6.34
C GLN A 170 12.16 18.75 -6.14
N ILE A 171 12.93 18.60 -5.06
CA ILE A 171 14.16 19.38 -4.82
C ILE A 171 15.19 19.09 -5.92
N ARG A 172 15.42 17.82 -6.27
CA ARG A 172 16.36 17.44 -7.34
C ARG A 172 15.97 18.01 -8.69
N ILE A 173 14.69 17.98 -9.06
CA ILE A 173 14.19 18.57 -10.32
C ILE A 173 14.45 20.08 -10.34
N HIS A 174 14.19 20.78 -9.24
CA HIS A 174 14.48 22.22 -9.13
C HIS A 174 15.97 22.55 -9.24
N GLN A 175 16.84 21.73 -8.64
CA GLN A 175 18.29 21.90 -8.78
C GLN A 175 18.76 21.70 -10.23
N LEU A 176 18.24 20.68 -10.92
CA LEU A 176 18.60 20.40 -12.31
C LEU A 176 18.11 21.49 -13.27
N THR A 177 16.88 21.99 -13.07
CA THR A 177 16.35 23.11 -13.88
C THR A 177 17.10 24.41 -13.64
N ALA A 178 17.63 24.65 -12.43
CA ALA A 178 18.48 25.80 -12.16
C ALA A 178 19.84 25.72 -12.89
N THR A 179 20.43 24.52 -13.00
CA THR A 179 21.72 24.32 -13.70
C THR A 179 21.62 24.37 -15.23
N LEU A 180 20.43 24.21 -15.79
CA LEU A 180 20.17 24.24 -17.24
C LEU A 180 19.83 25.64 -17.78
N LYS A 181 19.80 26.70 -16.93
CA LYS A 181 19.68 28.06 -17.44
C LYS A 181 20.95 28.41 -18.24
N PRO A 182 20.87 28.68 -19.55
CA PRO A 182 22.04 29.05 -20.33
C PRO A 182 22.57 30.38 -19.82
N SER A 183 23.85 30.39 -19.42
CA SER A 183 24.62 31.62 -19.21
C SER A 183 24.55 32.43 -20.50
N SER A 184 23.85 33.56 -20.41
CA SER A 184 23.64 34.54 -21.48
C SER A 184 24.93 35.26 -21.83
#